data_AF-A0A5C8A9M0-F1
#
_entry.id   AF-A0A5C8A9M0-F1
#
_cell.length_a   1.000
_cell.length_b   1.000
_cell.length_c   1.000
_cell.angle_alpha   90.00
_cell.angle_beta   90.00
_cell.angle_gamma   90.00
#
_symmetry.space_group_name_H-M   'P 1'
#
loop_
_entity.id
_entity.type
_entity.pdbx_description
1 polymer ?
#
loop_
_entity_poly.entity_id
_entity_poly.type
_entity_poly.pdbx_seq_one_letter_code
_entity_poly.pdbx_strand_id
1 'polypeptide(L)' 'MKENVIVTKSFDFAVKIVKFSFQMQNEKKEYVISRQLLKSGTSIGANIEESQG' A
#
# COMPACT_ATOMS: atom_id res chain seq x y z
N MET A 1 -3.36 25.43 -0.43
CA MET A 1 -2.33 24.46 -0.83
C MET A 1 -2.94 23.56 -1.89
N LYS A 2 -2.23 23.33 -2.99
CA LYS A 2 -2.72 22.44 -4.06
C LYS A 2 -2.64 21.01 -3.50
N GLU A 3 -3.75 20.26 -3.51
CA GLU A 3 -3.71 18.86 -3.11
C GLU A 3 -2.66 18.13 -3.96
N ASN A 4 -1.72 17.46 -3.29
CA ASN A 4 -0.73 16.67 -3.98
C ASN A 4 -1.39 15.36 -4.44
N VAL A 5 -1.76 15.32 -5.72
CA VAL A 5 -2.43 14.17 -6.35
C VAL A 5 -1.69 12.85 -6.11
N ILE A 6 -0.36 12.90 -5.98
CA ILE A 6 0.46 11.71 -5.71
C ILE A 6 0.19 11.18 -4.30
N VAL A 7 0.10 12.05 -3.29
CA VAL A 7 -0.19 11.68 -1.88
C VAL A 7 -1.52 10.94 -1.78
N THR A 8 -2.59 11.52 -2.34
CA THR A 8 -3.92 10.90 -2.34
C THR A 8 -3.91 9.54 -3.03
N LYS A 9 -3.32 9.46 -4.24
CA LYS A 9 -3.27 8.20 -5.00
C LYS A 9 -2.45 7.13 -4.29
N SER A 10 -1.33 7.48 -3.66
CA SER A 10 -0.50 6.51 -2.94
C SER A 10 -1.17 5.98 -1.69
N PHE A 11 -1.93 6.82 -0.98
CA PHE A 11 -2.72 6.40 0.17
C PHE A 11 -3.82 5.42 -0.25
N ASP A 12 -4.61 5.78 -1.27
CA ASP A 12 -5.66 4.91 -1.82
C ASP A 12 -5.10 3.56 -2.32
N PHE A 13 -3.92 3.59 -2.93
CA PHE A 13 -3.22 2.39 -3.37
C PHE A 13 -2.80 1.51 -2.19
N ALA A 14 -2.20 2.09 -1.14
CA ALA A 14 -1.81 1.34 0.07
C ALA A 14 -3.01 0.64 0.72
N VAL A 15 -4.17 1.31 0.82
CA VAL A 15 -5.40 0.70 1.34
C VAL A 15 -5.85 -0.50 0.49
N LYS A 16 -5.76 -0.39 -0.84
CA LYS A 16 -6.11 -1.51 -1.75
C LYS A 16 -5.15 -2.70 -1.57
N ILE A 17 -3.85 -2.45 -1.45
CA ILE A 17 -2.85 -3.48 -1.21
C ILE A 17 -3.11 -4.22 0.10
N VAL A 18 -3.42 -3.49 1.18
CA VAL A 18 -3.73 -4.10 2.49
C VAL A 18 -4.93 -5.06 2.36
N LYS A 19 -6.02 -4.61 1.74
CA LYS A 19 -7.21 -5.44 1.53
C LYS A 19 -6.92 -6.66 0.66
N PHE A 20 -6.19 -6.48 -0.44
CA PHE A 20 -5.82 -7.57 -1.33
C PHE A 20 -4.93 -8.61 -0.64
N SER A 21 -3.88 -8.17 0.06
CA SER A 21 -3.00 -9.06 0.82
C SER A 21 -3.77 -9.83 1.91
N PHE A 22 -4.73 -9.19 2.58
CA PHE A 22 -5.60 -9.86 3.54
C PHE A 22 -6.47 -10.94 2.89
N GLN A 23 -7.08 -10.67 1.73
CA GLN A 23 -7.85 -11.67 0.98
C GLN A 23 -6.97 -12.86 0.55
N MET A 24 -5.78 -12.60 0.01
CA MET A 24 -4.85 -13.66 -0.40
C MET A 24 -4.46 -14.57 0.78
N GLN A 25 -4.21 -13.99 1.95
CA GLN A 25 -3.87 -14.75 3.15
C GLN A 25 -5.04 -15.58 3.69
N ASN A 26 -6.27 -15.05 3.61
CA ASN A 26 -7.44 -15.74 4.18
C ASN A 26 -8.05 -16.78 3.25
N GLU A 27 -8.23 -16.44 1.96
CA GLU A 27 -8.91 -17.26 0.97
C GLU A 27 -7.98 -18.25 0.30
N LYS A 28 -6.75 -17.82 -0.02
CA LYS A 28 -5.78 -18.63 -0.77
C LYS A 28 -4.69 -19.24 0.10
N LYS A 29 -4.62 -18.86 1.38
CA LYS A 29 -3.53 -19.25 2.30
C LYS A 29 -2.15 -18.94 1.71
N GLU A 30 -2.07 -17.86 0.93
CA GLU A 30 -0.82 -17.39 0.33
C GLU A 30 -0.23 -16.30 1.24
N TYR A 31 0.98 -16.55 1.75
CA TYR A 31 1.61 -15.70 2.78
C TYR A 31 2.95 -15.10 2.36
N VAL A 32 3.62 -15.69 1.36
CA VAL A 32 4.97 -15.27 0.97
C VAL A 32 4.88 -14.05 0.08
N ILE A 33 4.14 -14.14 -1.02
CA ILE A 33 3.99 -13.04 -1.98
C ILE A 33 3.12 -11.94 -1.40
N SER A 34 2.03 -12.27 -0.70
CA SER A 34 1.12 -11.30 -0.10
C SER A 34 1.79 -10.43 0.97
N ARG A 35 2.75 -10.97 1.73
CA ARG A 35 3.58 -10.19 2.67
C ARG A 35 4.58 -9.29 1.96
N GLN A 36 5.23 -9.79 0.91
CA GLN A 36 6.17 -8.97 0.13
C GLN A 36 5.44 -7.81 -0.55
N LEU A 37 4.27 -8.09 -1.12
CA LEU A 37 3.41 -7.10 -1.74
C LEU A 37 2.85 -6.11 -0.73
N LEU A 38 2.44 -6.57 0.45
CA LEU A 38 1.97 -5.69 1.54
C LEU A 38 3.05 -4.66 1.87
N LYS A 39 4.27 -5.14 2.14
CA LYS A 39 5.40 -4.28 2.51
C LYS A 39 5.74 -3.30 1.40
N SER A 40 5.97 -3.77 0.18
CA SER A 40 6.37 -2.91 -0.94
C SER A 40 5.28 -1.91 -1.31
N GLY A 41 4.01 -2.32 -1.32
CA GLY A 41 2.89 -1.46 -1.68
C GLY A 41 2.59 -0.37 -0.65
N THR A 42 2.75 -0.66 0.66
CA THR A 42 2.59 0.38 1.69
C THR A 42 3.79 1.33 1.76
N SER A 43 5.00 0.86 1.44
CA SER A 43 6.22 1.69 1.43
C SER A 43 6.16 2.82 0.39
N ILE A 44 5.38 2.68 -0.69
CA ILE A 44 5.18 3.76 -1.67
C ILE A 44 4.57 5.00 -0.99
N GLY A 45 3.49 4.82 -0.24
CA GLY A 45 2.84 5.92 0.49
C GLY A 45 3.74 6.51 1.58
N ALA A 46 4.47 5.65 2.31
CA ALA A 46 5.40 6.09 3.33
C ALA A 46 6.53 6.97 2.76
N ASN A 47 7.17 6.56 1.67
CA ASN A 47 8.23 7.33 1.03
C ASN A 47 7.73 8.66 0.45
N ILE A 48 6.48 8.68 -0.05
CA ILE A 48 5.86 9.91 -0.53
C ILE A 48 5.61 10.87 0.63
N GLU A 49 5.09 10.37 1.76
CA GLU A 49 4.88 11.18 2.97
C GLU A 49 6.21 11.73 3.51
N GLU A 50 7.25 10.90 3.58
CA GLU A 50 8.61 11.31 3.97
C GLU A 50 9.16 12.43 3.07
N SER A 51 8.79 12.45 1.78
CA SER A 51 9.21 13.50 0.84
C SER A 51 8.46 14.83 0.99
N GLN A 52 7.35 14.86 1.73
CA GLN A 52 6.57 16.08 1.98
C GLN A 52 7.06 16.86 3.22
N GLY A 53 7.76 16.18 4.15
CA GLY A 53 8.43 16.80 5.30
C GLY A 53 9.74 17.46 4.92
#